data_AF-A0A511DBQ0-F1
#
_entry.id   AF-A0A511DBQ0-F1
#
_cell.length_a   1.000
_cell.length_b   1.000
_cell.length_c   1.000
_cell.angle_alpha   90.00
_cell.angle_beta   90.00
_cell.angle_gamma   90.00
#
_symmetry.space_group_name_H-M   'P 1'
#
loop_
_entity.id
_entity.type
_entity.pdbx_description
1 polymer ?
#
loop_
_entity_poly.entity_id
_entity_poly.type
_entity_poly.pdbx_seq_one_letter_code
_entity_poly.pdbx_strand_id
1 'polypeptide(L)' 'MRYEFVIAARLSDTVVAAFPELKVSERPGTGTTLFGPVTDRAHLDGLLAQFSDLGLELVDMHRLPD' A
#
# COMPACT_ATOMS: atom_id res chain seq x y z
N MET A 1 -3.63 -12.02 -6.95
CA MET A 1 -2.94 -12.38 -5.68
C MET A 1 -3.00 -11.17 -4.76
N ARG A 2 -3.20 -11.33 -3.46
CA ARG A 2 -3.33 -10.17 -2.57
C ARG A 2 -1.97 -9.80 -1.99
N TYR A 3 -1.64 -8.51 -2.00
CA TYR A 3 -0.43 -7.98 -1.39
C TYR A 3 -0.79 -7.04 -0.27
N GLU A 4 0.06 -7.02 0.74
CA GLU A 4 0.07 -6.11 1.86
C GLU A 4 1.37 -5.32 1.84
N PHE A 5 1.26 -4.02 2.01
CA PHE A 5 2.33 -3.03 1.98
C PHE A 5 2.26 -2.26 3.29
N VAL A 6 3.32 -2.32 4.08
CA VAL A 6 3.42 -1.63 5.37
C VAL A 6 4.21 -0.35 5.17
N ILE A 7 3.62 0.78 5.55
CA ILE A 7 4.20 2.12 5.46
C ILE A 7 4.51 2.59 6.89
N ALA A 8 5.72 3.11 7.12
CA ALA A 8 6.14 3.65 8.42
C ALA A 8 5.33 4.90 8.78
N ALA A 9 4.98 5.68 7.77
CA ALA A 9 4.24 6.92 7.89
C ALA A 9 2.73 6.72 7.93
N ARG A 10 2.05 7.69 8.54
CA ARG A 10 0.59 7.79 8.47
C ARG A 10 0.18 8.33 7.10
N LEU A 11 -0.65 7.60 6.37
CA LEU A 11 -1.21 8.10 5.11
C LEU A 11 -2.33 9.11 5.44
N SER A 12 -2.33 10.24 4.75
CA SER A 12 -3.46 11.17 4.83
C SER A 12 -4.62 10.66 3.98
N ASP A 13 -5.85 11.06 4.28
CA ASP A 13 -7.05 10.67 3.51
C ASP A 13 -6.90 10.96 2.00
N THR A 14 -6.18 12.01 1.62
CA THR A 14 -5.85 12.33 0.23
C THR A 14 -5.05 11.23 -0.46
N VAL A 15 -4.08 10.65 0.24
CA VAL A 15 -3.24 9.57 -0.27
C VAL A 15 -4.05 8.28 -0.33
N VAL A 16 -4.88 8.01 0.68
CA VAL A 16 -5.81 6.88 0.66
C VAL A 16 -6.77 6.99 -0.54
N ALA A 17 -7.26 8.19 -0.83
CA ALA A 17 -8.15 8.45 -1.97
C ALA A 17 -7.47 8.26 -3.34
N ALA A 18 -6.14 8.31 -3.41
CA ALA A 18 -5.39 8.02 -4.64
C ALA A 18 -5.41 6.53 -5.01
N PHE A 19 -5.69 5.65 -4.04
CA PHE A 19 -5.70 4.21 -4.24
C PHE A 19 -7.08 3.60 -3.93
N PRO A 20 -8.13 3.88 -4.71
CA PRO A 20 -9.47 3.36 -4.45
C PRO A 20 -9.56 1.82 -4.58
N GLU A 21 -8.65 1.22 -5.33
CA GLU A 21 -8.52 -0.24 -5.49
C GLU A 21 -7.77 -0.92 -4.33
N LEU A 22 -6.99 -0.15 -3.56
CA LEU A 22 -6.31 -0.64 -2.37
C LEU A 22 -7.12 -0.28 -1.12
N LYS A 23 -7.19 -1.21 -0.19
CA LYS A 23 -7.76 -0.96 1.12
C LYS A 23 -6.67 -0.54 2.08
N VAL A 24 -6.90 0.57 2.76
CA VAL A 24 -6.01 1.06 3.80
C VAL A 24 -6.52 0.63 5.17
N SER A 25 -5.64 0.09 6.00
CA SER A 25 -5.84 -0.10 7.43
C SER A 25 -4.77 0.65 8.19
N GLU A 26 -5.19 1.68 8.91
CA GLU A 26 -4.36 2.26 9.96
C GLU A 26 -4.52 1.46 11.23
N ARG A 27 -3.40 1.02 11.82
CA ARG A 27 -3.40 0.38 13.13
C ARG A 27 -2.75 1.31 14.15
N PRO A 28 -3.46 1.70 15.23
CA PRO A 28 -2.89 2.58 16.25
C PRO A 28 -1.63 1.93 16.85
N GLY A 29 -0.50 2.62 16.75
CA GLY A 29 0.80 2.17 17.27
C GLY A 29 1.65 1.34 16.31
N THR A 30 1.16 0.96 15.13
CA THR A 30 1.91 0.12 14.16
C THR A 30 2.14 0.78 12.80
N GLY A 31 1.39 1.85 12.48
CA GLY A 31 1.51 2.59 11.22
C GLY A 31 0.35 2.32 10.26
N THR A 32 0.61 2.49 8.96
CA THR A 32 -0.40 2.33 7.92
C THR A 32 -0.11 1.12 7.06
N THR A 33 -1.12 0.29 6.83
CA THR A 33 -1.02 -0.90 6.01
C THR A 33 -1.96 -0.77 4.82
N LEU A 34 -1.42 -0.80 3.60
CA LEU A 34 -2.19 -0.88 2.37
C LEU A 34 -2.27 -2.34 1.93
N PHE A 35 -3.45 -2.83 1.58
CA PHE A 35 -3.59 -4.15 1.00
C PHE A 35 -4.56 -4.15 -0.16
N GLY A 36 -4.23 -4.89 -1.21
CA GLY A 36 -5.10 -4.97 -2.37
C GLY A 36 -4.78 -6.09 -3.34
N PRO A 37 -5.68 -6.33 -4.30
CA PRO A 37 -5.48 -7.31 -5.34
C PRO A 37 -4.45 -6.81 -6.35
N VAL A 38 -3.35 -7.54 -6.49
CA VAL A 38 -2.38 -7.32 -7.55
C VAL A 38 -2.65 -8.34 -8.65
N THR A 39 -2.91 -7.81 -9.85
CA THR A 39 -3.20 -8.58 -11.06
C THR A 39 -1.92 -9.16 -11.65
N ASP A 40 -0.92 -8.31 -11.86
CA ASP A 40 0.32 -8.64 -12.56
C ASP A 40 1.51 -7.85 -12.01
N ARG A 41 2.73 -8.21 -12.44
CA ARG A 41 3.94 -7.49 -12.05
C ARG A 41 3.92 -6.01 -12.47
N ALA A 42 3.34 -5.68 -13.62
CA ALA A 42 3.19 -4.29 -14.06
C ALA A 42 2.26 -3.48 -13.15
N HIS A 43 1.20 -4.11 -12.65
CA HIS A 43 0.29 -3.48 -11.68
C HIS A 43 1.05 -3.21 -10.37
N LEU A 44 1.81 -4.19 -9.86
CA LEU A 44 2.65 -4.00 -8.69
C LEU A 44 3.66 -2.85 -8.86
N ASP A 45 4.34 -2.81 -9.99
CA ASP A 45 5.34 -1.77 -10.28
C ASP A 45 4.71 -0.37 -10.32
N GLY A 46 3.50 -0.25 -10.89
CA GLY A 46 2.71 0.99 -10.87
C GLY A 46 2.32 1.44 -9.46
N LEU A 47 2.00 0.51 -8.55
CA LEU A 47 1.73 0.84 -7.15
C LEU A 47 3.00 1.32 -6.45
N LEU A 48 4.13 0.62 -6.64
CA LEU A 48 5.42 1.01 -6.06
C LEU A 48 5.91 2.38 -6.57
N ALA A 49 5.69 2.66 -7.85
CA ALA A 49 5.99 3.95 -8.45
C ALA A 49 5.14 5.06 -7.84
N GLN A 50 3.83 4.84 -7.65
CA GLN A 50 2.95 5.80 -6.99
C GLN A 50 3.34 6.03 -5.52
N PHE A 51 3.72 4.98 -4.79
CA PHE A 51 4.24 5.14 -3.43
C PHE A 51 5.51 6.01 -3.42
N SER A 52 6.42 5.78 -4.36
CA SER A 52 7.66 6.55 -4.49
C SER A 52 7.41 8.00 -4.89
N ASP A 53 6.47 8.26 -5.82
CA ASP A 53 6.06 9.59 -6.28
C ASP A 53 5.45 10.41 -5.14
N LEU A 54 4.66 9.77 -4.29
CA LEU A 54 4.08 10.35 -3.09
C LEU A 54 5.08 10.48 -1.91
N GLY A 55 6.31 10.00 -2.07
CA GLY A 55 7.33 10.01 -1.01
C GLY A 55 7.01 9.07 0.16
N LEU A 56 6.23 8.02 -0.08
CA LEU A 56 5.88 7.03 0.92
C LEU A 56 7.01 6.01 1.07
N GLU A 57 7.46 5.82 2.31
CA GLU A 57 8.47 4.81 2.61
C GLU A 57 7.81 3.46 2.90
N LEU A 58 8.02 2.51 2.00
CA LEU A 58 7.61 1.13 2.16
C LEU A 58 8.57 0.40 3.10
N VAL A 59 8.04 -0.03 4.24
CA VAL A 59 8.79 -0.74 5.29
C VAL A 59 8.80 -2.23 5.02
N ASP A 60 7.64 -2.78 4.65
CA ASP A 60 7.48 -4.21 4.44
C ASP A 60 6.47 -4.50 3.34
N MET A 61 6.65 -5.63 2.65
CA MET A 61 5.75 -6.10 1.60
C MET A 61 5.52 -7.59 1.76
N HIS A 62 4.31 -7.97 2.15
CA HIS A 62 3.90 -9.36 2.30
C HIS A 62 2.90 -9.75 1.23
N ARG A 63 3.15 -10.86 0.54
CA ARG A 63 2.13 -11.47 -0.31
C ARG A 63 1.23 -12.30 0.59
N LEU A 64 -0.03 -11.90 0.70
CA LEU A 64 -1.03 -12.66 1.45
C LEU A 64 -1.40 -13.92 0.64
N PRO A 65 -1.29 -15.12 1.23
CA PRO A 65 -1.95 -16.29 0.69
C PRO A 65 -3.45 -16.10 0.96
N ASP A 66 -4.24 -16.04 -0.10
CA ASP A 66 -5.70 -16.09 -0.03
C ASP A 66 -6.14 -17.57 0.03
#